data_AF-A0A1Q6T1H0-F1
#
_entry.id   AF-A0A1Q6T1H0-F1
#
_cell.length_a   1.000
_cell.length_b   1.000
_cell.length_c   1.000
_cell.angle_alpha   90.00
_cell.angle_beta   90.00
_cell.angle_gamma   90.00
#
_symmetry.space_group_name_H-M   'P 1'
#
loop_
_entity.id
_entity.type
_entity.pdbx_description
1 polymer ?
#
loop_
_entity_poly.entity_id
_entity_poly.type
_entity_poly.pdbx_seq_one_letter_code
_entity_poly.pdbx_strand_id
1 'polypeptide(L)'
;MFFSLNKKILLTILTFFLLSAAIFVFFFDNTIGKKIRNEQTNLITRNQYVIELLNENISLRQKLEKLQPENKMQSAANLDQKKEELSRERKLNEELTQNYDESYAAIQESFRILGLSAFLTTLSLIILWILLKKWVVTPVDRLTSLSIDVANGDFSKRLDIKEKHFTDEFNTLMHTVNFMLNNIEHNINEIKEKEIFLQNLIDALPDAVRIIDEDYNIVLANKAYDGYIKKQYLFKSAKCYGAYNGEAQCPCSASLYLCPLKELQKSKSSGMKTIHSVNNRPLSVNSARIHLNGKFGIVESFRDLSDNINYSHQQKISSLGFLATSLAHEMKNNLGAINLILDGILQKYYSAPDNESEEKKYLNMISGQIKDCIKVPERLLKLSRNTEQTNTTFNVIAEITDILSLLDYDIKSKGIVLTQNFSNVKEEIYGNETDFKMIILNLLQNAIHAMPDGGTLEIKTNTNKDDLIISIKDSGCGISKNALKHIFEPFYSSSPDNEKKGTGLGLAIVKDLVLKLNAKITVSSTENVGSCFEITIPRHKSQKMLVK
;
A
#
# COMPACT_ATOMS: atom_id res chain seq x y z
N MET A 1 26.89 -33.25 3.43
CA MET A 1 27.26 -34.60 3.93
C MET A 1 27.42 -35.63 2.80
N PHE A 2 26.56 -35.62 1.77
CA PHE A 2 26.63 -36.52 0.59
C PHE A 2 27.93 -36.42 -0.24
N PHE A 3 28.51 -35.22 -0.39
CA PHE A 3 29.72 -34.99 -1.21
C PHE A 3 31.04 -35.47 -0.58
N SER A 4 31.13 -35.44 0.75
CA SER A 4 32.23 -36.08 1.50
C SER A 4 32.23 -37.59 1.25
N LEU A 5 31.04 -38.18 1.09
CA LEU A 5 30.87 -39.61 0.90
C LEU A 5 31.43 -40.07 -0.45
N ASN A 6 31.12 -39.39 -1.55
CA ASN A 6 31.60 -39.79 -2.89
C ASN A 6 33.12 -39.65 -3.05
N LYS A 7 33.72 -38.56 -2.55
CA LYS A 7 35.18 -38.37 -2.64
C LYS A 7 35.93 -39.38 -1.78
N LYS A 8 35.39 -39.71 -0.60
CA LYS A 8 35.94 -40.77 0.26
C LYS A 8 35.74 -42.13 -0.38
N ILE A 9 34.55 -42.49 -0.85
CA ILE A 9 34.25 -43.78 -1.48
C ILE A 9 35.17 -44.03 -2.68
N LEU A 10 35.31 -43.07 -3.59
CA LEU A 10 36.18 -43.26 -4.76
C LEU A 10 37.67 -43.35 -4.40
N LEU A 11 38.13 -42.53 -3.44
CA LEU A 11 39.50 -42.65 -2.95
C LEU A 11 39.73 -44.00 -2.28
N THR A 12 38.73 -44.50 -1.54
CA THR A 12 38.80 -45.80 -0.86
C THR A 12 38.83 -46.96 -1.86
N ILE A 13 38.06 -46.88 -2.95
CA ILE A 13 38.07 -47.87 -4.03
C ILE A 13 39.43 -47.88 -4.73
N LEU A 14 39.97 -46.69 -5.05
CA LEU A 14 41.27 -46.56 -5.71
C LEU A 14 42.41 -47.08 -4.82
N THR A 15 42.42 -46.70 -3.54
CA THR A 15 43.45 -47.17 -2.59
C THR A 15 43.34 -48.67 -2.34
N PHE A 16 42.12 -49.21 -2.23
CA PHE A 16 41.89 -50.65 -2.09
C PHE A 16 42.44 -51.42 -3.30
N PHE A 17 42.16 -50.96 -4.53
CA PHE A 17 42.67 -51.60 -5.73
C PHE A 17 44.19 -51.55 -5.82
N LEU A 18 44.80 -50.39 -5.59
CA LEU A 18 46.27 -50.24 -5.61
C LEU A 18 46.95 -51.08 -4.53
N LEU A 19 46.40 -51.12 -3.32
CA LEU A 19 46.92 -51.93 -2.23
C LEU A 19 46.78 -53.42 -2.53
N SER A 20 45.63 -53.86 -3.04
CA SER A 20 45.40 -55.27 -3.40
C SER A 20 46.34 -55.73 -4.52
N ALA A 21 46.58 -54.89 -5.54
CA ALA A 21 47.50 -55.18 -6.62
C ALA A 21 48.96 -55.26 -6.11
N ALA A 22 49.37 -54.32 -5.24
CA ALA A 22 50.70 -54.33 -4.65
C ALA A 22 50.94 -55.56 -3.76
N ILE A 23 49.96 -55.93 -2.92
CA ILE A 23 50.02 -57.13 -2.07
C ILE A 23 50.11 -58.38 -2.93
N PHE A 24 49.30 -58.48 -3.99
CA PHE A 24 49.30 -59.63 -4.89
C PHE A 24 50.66 -59.81 -5.58
N VAL A 25 51.20 -58.73 -6.17
CA VAL A 25 52.52 -58.76 -6.83
C VAL A 25 53.62 -59.15 -5.83
N PHE A 26 53.61 -58.56 -4.64
CA PHE A 26 54.59 -58.85 -3.59
C PHE A 26 54.51 -60.31 -3.12
N PHE A 27 53.32 -60.81 -2.79
CA PHE A 27 53.15 -62.21 -2.37
C PHE A 27 53.55 -63.18 -3.47
N PHE A 28 53.18 -62.89 -4.72
CA PHE A 28 53.45 -63.80 -5.82
C PHE A 28 54.95 -63.90 -6.13
N ASP A 29 55.68 -62.77 -6.21
CA ASP A 29 57.13 -62.79 -6.43
C ASP A 29 57.88 -63.45 -5.27
N ASN A 30 57.47 -63.14 -4.03
CA ASN A 30 58.18 -63.61 -2.85
C ASN A 30 57.88 -65.09 -2.51
N THR A 31 56.73 -65.62 -2.93
CA THR A 31 56.34 -67.01 -2.64
C THR A 31 56.62 -67.95 -3.81
N ILE A 32 56.14 -67.61 -5.01
CA ILE A 32 56.24 -68.46 -6.19
C ILE A 32 57.54 -68.17 -6.93
N GLY A 33 57.87 -66.89 -7.14
CA GLY A 33 59.08 -66.47 -7.84
C GLY A 33 60.38 -66.89 -7.13
N LYS A 34 60.43 -66.86 -5.80
CA LYS A 34 61.58 -67.39 -5.03
C LYS A 34 61.64 -68.92 -5.03
N LYS A 35 60.49 -69.59 -4.90
CA LYS A 35 60.45 -71.06 -4.86
C LYS A 35 60.93 -71.66 -6.17
N ILE A 36 60.49 -71.13 -7.32
CA ILE A 36 60.92 -71.59 -8.64
C ILE A 36 62.43 -71.36 -8.85
N ARG A 37 62.96 -70.20 -8.43
CA ARG A 37 64.42 -69.91 -8.49
C ARG A 37 65.26 -70.87 -7.65
N ASN A 38 64.78 -71.19 -6.44
CA ASN A 38 65.48 -72.13 -5.56
C ASN A 38 65.43 -73.55 -6.10
N GLU A 39 64.27 -74.00 -6.61
CA GLU A 39 64.14 -75.33 -7.23
C GLU A 39 65.05 -75.46 -8.47
N GLN A 40 65.10 -74.43 -9.32
CA GLN A 40 66.00 -74.39 -10.48
C GLN A 40 67.47 -74.48 -10.08
N THR A 41 67.92 -73.64 -9.14
CA THR A 41 69.31 -73.64 -8.69
C THR A 41 69.70 -75.00 -8.12
N ASN A 42 68.84 -75.57 -7.26
CA ASN A 42 69.10 -76.87 -6.65
C ASN A 42 69.17 -78.01 -7.68
N LEU A 43 68.30 -78.01 -8.69
CA LEU A 43 68.30 -79.03 -9.74
C LEU A 43 69.52 -78.91 -10.66
N ILE A 44 69.89 -77.69 -11.07
CA ILE A 44 71.09 -77.44 -11.88
C ILE A 44 72.35 -77.88 -11.11
N THR A 45 72.48 -77.50 -9.84
CA THR A 45 73.62 -77.91 -9.00
C THR A 45 73.66 -79.43 -8.82
N ARG A 46 72.51 -80.08 -8.61
CA ARG A 46 72.42 -81.54 -8.51
C ARG A 46 72.84 -82.23 -9.81
N ASN A 47 72.38 -81.75 -10.96
CA ASN A 47 72.75 -82.31 -12.26
C ASN A 47 74.22 -82.07 -12.59
N GLN A 48 74.77 -80.89 -12.26
CA GLN A 48 76.21 -80.60 -12.37
C GLN A 48 77.05 -81.57 -11.53
N TYR A 49 76.62 -81.84 -10.29
CA TYR A 49 77.28 -82.81 -9.41
C TYR A 49 77.24 -84.24 -9.98
N VAL A 50 76.10 -84.67 -10.55
CA VAL A 50 75.98 -85.98 -11.23
C VAL A 50 76.95 -86.06 -12.43
N ILE A 51 77.05 -85.01 -13.23
CA ILE A 51 77.99 -84.93 -14.36
C ILE A 51 79.45 -84.99 -13.87
N GLU A 52 79.78 -84.33 -12.76
CA GLU A 52 81.11 -84.36 -12.17
C GLU A 52 81.49 -85.76 -11.67
N LEU A 53 80.59 -86.43 -10.95
CA LEU A 53 80.77 -87.82 -10.53
C LEU A 53 80.93 -88.78 -11.72
N LEU A 54 80.16 -88.59 -12.80
CA LEU A 54 80.30 -89.38 -14.03
C LEU A 54 81.65 -89.15 -14.71
N ASN A 55 82.12 -87.90 -14.79
CA ASN A 55 83.44 -87.56 -15.31
C ASN A 55 84.56 -88.17 -14.47
N GLU A 56 84.46 -88.09 -13.14
CA GLU A 56 85.42 -88.69 -12.21
C GLU A 56 85.43 -90.22 -12.36
N ASN A 57 84.26 -90.85 -12.47
CA ASN A 57 84.13 -92.29 -12.69
C ASN A 57 84.82 -92.72 -13.99
N ILE A 58 84.63 -91.98 -15.08
CA ILE A 58 85.30 -92.24 -16.38
C ILE A 58 86.82 -92.06 -16.25
N SER A 59 87.28 -90.99 -15.58
CA SER A 59 88.72 -90.73 -15.35
C SER A 59 89.39 -91.83 -14.52
N LEU A 60 88.74 -92.29 -13.45
CA LEU A 60 89.23 -93.39 -12.62
C LEU A 60 89.30 -94.69 -13.42
N ARG A 61 88.30 -95.00 -14.25
CA ARG A 61 88.30 -96.19 -15.11
C ARG A 61 89.40 -96.13 -16.19
N GLN A 62 89.63 -94.97 -16.80
CA GLN A 62 90.75 -94.77 -17.73
C GLN A 62 92.11 -94.97 -17.05
N LYS A 63 92.26 -94.53 -15.79
CA LYS A 63 93.47 -94.80 -15.00
C LYS A 63 93.62 -96.28 -14.65
N LEU A 64 92.51 -96.97 -14.35
CA LEU A 64 92.49 -98.41 -14.05
C LEU A 64 92.87 -99.25 -15.29
N GLU A 65 92.38 -98.88 -16.47
CA GLU A 65 92.69 -99.52 -17.75
C GLU A 65 94.18 -99.42 -18.13
N LYS A 66 94.86 -98.34 -17.70
CA LYS A 66 96.31 -98.18 -17.87
C LYS A 66 97.15 -99.09 -16.95
N LEU A 67 96.59 -99.56 -15.83
CA LEU A 67 97.28 -100.34 -14.80
C LEU A 67 97.06 -101.87 -14.93
N GLN A 68 95.99 -102.33 -15.59
CA GLN A 68 95.69 -103.75 -15.82
C GLN A 68 95.40 -104.06 -17.31
N PRO A 69 96.41 -104.41 -18.12
CA PRO A 69 96.26 -104.58 -19.57
C PRO A 69 95.62 -105.90 -20.03
N GLU A 70 95.38 -106.88 -19.15
CA GLU A 70 94.84 -108.21 -19.51
C GLU A 70 93.30 -108.23 -19.76
N ASN A 71 92.55 -107.23 -19.28
CA ASN A 71 91.07 -107.15 -19.38
C ASN A 71 90.56 -106.06 -20.35
N LYS A 72 91.35 -105.70 -21.36
CA LYS A 72 91.09 -104.56 -22.27
C LYS A 72 89.75 -104.60 -22.99
N MET A 73 89.32 -105.75 -23.54
CA MET A 73 88.08 -105.82 -24.32
C MET A 73 86.81 -105.55 -23.49
N GLN A 74 86.76 -106.04 -22.24
CA GLN A 74 85.60 -105.89 -21.36
C GLN A 74 85.57 -104.52 -20.67
N SER A 75 86.75 -103.93 -20.41
CA SER A 75 86.92 -102.58 -19.88
C SER A 75 86.52 -101.50 -20.91
N ALA A 76 86.96 -101.63 -22.17
CA ALA A 76 86.70 -100.65 -23.22
C ALA A 76 85.20 -100.51 -23.56
N ALA A 77 84.48 -101.64 -23.70
CA ALA A 77 83.04 -101.63 -23.94
C ALA A 77 82.24 -100.95 -22.81
N ASN A 78 82.68 -101.14 -21.55
CA ASN A 78 82.07 -100.53 -20.36
C ASN A 78 82.40 -99.03 -20.25
N LEU A 79 83.59 -98.63 -20.71
CA LEU A 79 84.02 -97.23 -20.77
C LEU A 79 83.21 -96.43 -21.81
N ASP A 80 83.00 -97.00 -22.99
CA ASP A 80 82.24 -96.35 -24.06
C ASP A 80 80.74 -96.25 -23.71
N GLN A 81 80.17 -97.28 -23.06
CA GLN A 81 78.82 -97.21 -22.49
C GLN A 81 78.68 -96.05 -21.49
N LYS A 82 79.69 -95.81 -20.64
CA LYS A 82 79.64 -94.73 -19.63
C LYS A 82 79.85 -93.34 -20.23
N LYS A 83 80.64 -93.21 -21.29
CA LYS A 83 80.75 -91.97 -22.08
C LYS A 83 79.43 -91.64 -22.77
N GLU A 84 78.71 -92.65 -23.25
CA GLU A 84 77.38 -92.48 -23.86
C GLU A 84 76.32 -92.09 -22.82
N GLU A 85 76.40 -92.62 -21.60
CA GLU A 85 75.55 -92.19 -20.48
C GLU A 85 75.81 -90.73 -20.09
N LEU A 86 77.09 -90.32 -20.03
CA LEU A 86 77.48 -88.93 -19.78
C LEU A 86 76.98 -87.98 -20.89
N SER A 87 77.04 -88.38 -22.16
CA SER A 87 76.54 -87.54 -23.26
C SER A 87 75.02 -87.41 -23.26
N ARG A 88 74.29 -88.47 -22.88
CA ARG A 88 72.83 -88.42 -22.67
C ARG A 88 72.45 -87.49 -21.51
N GLU A 89 73.12 -87.60 -20.37
CA GLU A 89 72.87 -86.74 -19.20
C GLU A 89 73.18 -85.26 -19.50
N ARG A 90 74.25 -84.97 -20.24
CA ARG A 90 74.53 -83.59 -20.70
C ARG A 90 73.42 -83.05 -21.58
N LYS A 91 72.96 -83.84 -22.56
CA LYS A 91 71.89 -83.44 -23.46
C LYS A 91 70.56 -83.23 -22.72
N LEU A 92 70.22 -84.12 -21.78
CA LEU A 92 69.03 -83.97 -20.94
C LEU A 92 69.10 -82.71 -20.07
N ASN A 93 70.27 -82.38 -19.53
CA ASN A 93 70.46 -81.18 -18.70
C ASN A 93 70.40 -79.89 -19.54
N GLU A 94 70.92 -79.91 -20.77
CA GLU A 94 70.77 -78.81 -21.74
C GLU A 94 69.30 -78.59 -22.11
N GLU A 95 68.56 -79.66 -22.44
CA GLU A 95 67.12 -79.61 -22.75
C GLU A 95 66.29 -79.11 -21.56
N LEU A 96 66.60 -79.56 -20.34
CA LEU A 96 65.95 -79.07 -19.11
C LEU A 96 66.21 -77.58 -18.91
N THR A 97 67.47 -77.14 -19.02
CA THR A 97 67.84 -75.73 -18.84
C THR A 97 67.12 -74.84 -19.86
N GLN A 98 67.05 -75.27 -21.12
CA GLN A 98 66.33 -74.56 -22.17
C GLN A 98 64.83 -74.46 -21.90
N ASN A 99 64.19 -75.55 -21.46
CA ASN A 99 62.74 -75.56 -21.15
C ASN A 99 62.40 -74.66 -19.94
N TYR A 100 63.31 -74.57 -18.97
CA TYR A 100 63.19 -73.60 -17.87
C TYR A 100 63.35 -72.16 -18.37
N ASP A 101 64.35 -71.86 -19.18
CA ASP A 101 64.55 -70.51 -19.74
C ASP A 101 63.34 -70.04 -20.56
N GLU A 102 62.73 -70.93 -21.35
CA GLU A 102 61.48 -70.68 -22.08
C GLU A 102 60.29 -70.41 -21.12
N SER A 103 60.16 -71.22 -20.07
CA SER A 103 59.12 -71.01 -19.04
C SER A 103 59.30 -69.68 -18.29
N TYR A 104 60.54 -69.29 -17.99
CA TYR A 104 60.84 -68.00 -17.37
C TYR A 104 60.54 -66.82 -18.29
N ALA A 105 60.89 -66.93 -19.58
CA ALA A 105 60.56 -65.93 -20.58
C ALA A 105 59.03 -65.75 -20.66
N ALA A 106 58.25 -66.85 -20.66
CA ALA A 106 56.80 -66.80 -20.66
C ALA A 106 56.23 -66.12 -19.39
N ILE A 107 56.79 -66.39 -18.22
CA ILE A 107 56.40 -65.73 -16.97
C ILE A 107 56.73 -64.23 -17.02
N GLN A 108 57.90 -63.84 -17.52
CA GLN A 108 58.29 -62.44 -17.63
C GLN A 108 57.38 -61.67 -18.60
N GLU A 109 56.98 -62.29 -19.71
CA GLU A 109 56.03 -61.72 -20.66
C GLU A 109 54.64 -61.56 -20.01
N SER A 110 54.19 -62.54 -19.21
CA SER A 110 52.94 -62.44 -18.46
C SER A 110 52.93 -61.26 -17.48
N PHE A 111 54.05 -60.99 -16.81
CA PHE A 111 54.20 -59.83 -15.92
C PHE A 111 54.16 -58.50 -16.68
N ARG A 112 54.75 -58.43 -17.89
CA ARG A 112 54.64 -57.25 -18.74
C ARG A 112 53.19 -56.95 -19.11
N ILE A 113 52.42 -57.97 -19.52
CA ILE A 113 51.01 -57.83 -19.86
C ILE A 113 50.19 -57.39 -18.63
N LEU A 114 50.41 -58.03 -17.49
CA LEU A 114 49.77 -57.65 -16.22
C LEU A 114 50.07 -56.20 -15.83
N GLY A 115 51.34 -55.79 -15.89
CA GLY A 115 51.75 -54.40 -15.60
C GLY A 115 51.09 -53.39 -16.54
N LEU A 116 51.03 -53.70 -17.84
CA LEU A 116 50.41 -52.83 -18.84
C LEU A 116 48.88 -52.72 -18.61
N SER A 117 48.23 -53.82 -18.26
CA SER A 117 46.80 -53.85 -17.93
C SER A 117 46.47 -53.06 -16.65
N ALA A 118 47.32 -53.14 -15.62
CA ALA A 118 47.19 -52.35 -14.39
C ALA A 118 47.40 -50.85 -14.66
N PHE A 119 48.33 -50.51 -15.55
CA PHE A 119 48.54 -49.12 -15.97
C PHE A 119 47.34 -48.56 -16.75
N LEU A 120 46.81 -49.31 -17.71
CA LEU A 120 45.66 -48.88 -18.50
C LEU A 120 44.39 -48.73 -17.65
N THR A 121 44.16 -49.64 -16.71
CA THR A 121 43.00 -49.56 -15.79
C THR A 121 43.10 -48.38 -14.84
N THR A 122 44.29 -48.12 -14.27
CA THR A 122 44.50 -46.94 -13.41
C THR A 122 44.37 -45.64 -14.20
N LEU A 123 44.91 -45.57 -15.42
CA LEU A 123 44.75 -44.41 -16.31
C LEU A 123 43.28 -44.17 -16.65
N SER A 124 42.52 -45.23 -16.97
CA SER A 124 41.08 -45.15 -17.24
C SER A 124 40.29 -44.61 -16.05
N LEU A 125 40.59 -45.07 -14.83
CA LEU A 125 39.95 -44.58 -13.60
C LEU A 125 40.27 -43.09 -13.35
N ILE A 126 41.50 -42.65 -13.62
CA ILE A 126 41.88 -41.24 -13.50
C ILE A 126 41.12 -40.38 -14.52
N ILE A 127 41.04 -40.82 -15.77
CA ILE A 127 40.28 -40.13 -16.81
C ILE A 127 38.79 -40.04 -16.42
N LEU A 128 38.20 -41.14 -15.97
CA LEU A 128 36.81 -41.19 -15.50
C LEU A 128 36.58 -40.21 -14.32
N TRP A 129 37.52 -40.14 -13.38
CA TRP A 129 37.46 -39.19 -12.27
C TRP A 129 37.48 -37.73 -12.74
N ILE A 130 38.36 -37.39 -13.69
CA ILE A 130 38.42 -36.05 -14.28
C ILE A 130 37.10 -35.69 -14.98
N LEU A 131 36.56 -36.64 -15.76
CA LEU A 131 35.28 -36.46 -16.46
C LEU A 131 34.11 -36.27 -15.48
N LEU A 132 33.95 -37.17 -14.50
CA LEU A 132 32.90 -37.06 -13.47
C LEU A 132 32.99 -35.76 -12.68
N LYS A 133 34.21 -35.35 -12.30
CA LYS A 133 34.42 -34.11 -11.57
C LYS A 133 34.01 -32.89 -12.41
N LYS A 134 34.40 -32.88 -13.69
CA LYS A 134 34.14 -31.75 -14.59
C LYS A 134 32.66 -31.69 -14.99
N TRP A 135 32.04 -32.83 -15.31
CA TRP A 135 30.72 -32.88 -15.95
C TRP A 135 29.57 -33.08 -14.95
N VAL A 136 29.82 -33.60 -13.74
CA VAL A 136 28.76 -33.87 -12.75
C VAL A 136 28.98 -33.12 -11.45
N VAL A 137 30.16 -33.25 -10.82
CA VAL A 137 30.39 -32.68 -9.48
C VAL A 137 30.39 -31.14 -9.52
N THR A 138 31.11 -30.54 -10.47
CA THR A 138 31.26 -29.08 -10.55
C THR A 138 29.92 -28.37 -10.83
N PRO A 139 29.06 -28.83 -11.78
CA PRO A 139 27.73 -28.24 -11.97
C PRO A 139 26.83 -28.31 -10.73
N VAL A 140 26.83 -29.45 -10.02
CA VAL A 140 25.99 -29.61 -8.82
C VAL A 140 26.49 -28.74 -7.67
N ASP A 141 27.80 -28.57 -7.50
CA ASP A 141 28.36 -27.65 -6.50
C ASP A 141 27.90 -26.21 -6.74
N ARG A 142 27.86 -25.76 -8.01
CA ARG A 142 27.36 -24.43 -8.39
C ARG A 142 25.87 -24.25 -8.08
N LEU A 143 25.05 -25.27 -8.37
CA LEU A 143 23.62 -25.28 -8.02
C LEU A 143 23.42 -25.20 -6.50
N THR A 144 24.24 -25.94 -5.75
CA THR A 144 24.18 -25.96 -4.29
C THR A 144 24.55 -24.60 -3.70
N SER A 145 25.63 -23.96 -4.19
CA SER A 145 26.03 -22.63 -3.71
C SER A 145 24.96 -21.58 -4.01
N LEU A 146 24.37 -21.61 -5.22
CA LEU A 146 23.29 -20.68 -5.56
C LEU A 146 22.06 -20.91 -4.68
N SER A 147 21.69 -22.17 -4.41
CA SER A 147 20.54 -22.48 -3.56
C SER A 147 20.70 -21.92 -2.14
N ILE A 148 21.93 -21.93 -1.60
CA ILE A 148 22.25 -21.32 -0.31
C ILE A 148 22.13 -19.79 -0.37
N ASP A 149 22.64 -19.15 -1.42
CA ASP A 149 22.52 -17.70 -1.62
C ASP A 149 21.04 -17.26 -1.69
N VAL A 150 20.22 -18.00 -2.44
CA VAL A 150 18.78 -17.77 -2.57
C VAL A 150 18.06 -17.97 -1.24
N ALA A 151 18.43 -19.00 -0.46
CA ALA A 151 17.88 -19.22 0.88
C ALA A 151 18.23 -18.09 1.86
N ASN A 152 19.36 -17.41 1.66
CA ASN A 152 19.75 -16.21 2.42
C ASN A 152 19.09 -14.92 1.89
N GLY A 153 18.24 -15.00 0.87
CA GLY A 153 17.48 -13.87 0.31
C GLY A 153 18.18 -13.12 -0.83
N ASP A 154 19.33 -13.60 -1.31
CA ASP A 154 19.99 -13.02 -2.48
C ASP A 154 19.49 -13.69 -3.78
N PHE A 155 18.48 -13.08 -4.38
CA PHE A 155 17.91 -13.51 -5.65
C PHE A 155 18.60 -12.89 -6.87
N SER A 156 19.68 -12.13 -6.71
CA SER A 156 20.34 -11.43 -7.84
C SER A 156 21.34 -12.30 -8.59
N LYS A 157 21.88 -13.33 -7.93
CA LYS A 157 22.86 -14.25 -8.53
C LYS A 157 22.24 -15.16 -9.57
N ARG A 158 23.02 -15.52 -10.58
CA ARG A 158 22.63 -16.45 -11.65
C ARG A 158 23.72 -17.47 -11.92
N LEU A 159 23.32 -18.62 -12.43
CA LEU A 159 24.25 -19.63 -12.92
C LEU A 159 24.76 -19.23 -14.30
N ASP A 160 26.07 -19.23 -14.45
CA ASP A 160 26.74 -18.95 -15.73
C ASP A 160 26.73 -20.21 -16.61
N ILE A 161 26.01 -20.15 -17.72
CA ILE A 161 25.83 -21.25 -18.68
C ILE A 161 26.75 -20.98 -19.87
N LYS A 162 28.01 -21.43 -19.79
CA LYS A 162 29.05 -21.17 -20.80
C LYS A 162 29.21 -22.26 -21.86
N GLU A 163 28.52 -23.40 -21.76
CA GLU A 163 28.80 -24.54 -22.62
C GLU A 163 27.92 -24.56 -23.88
N LYS A 164 28.56 -24.44 -25.05
CA LYS A 164 27.93 -24.49 -26.39
C LYS A 164 27.86 -25.88 -27.01
N HIS A 165 28.48 -26.90 -26.43
CA HIS A 165 28.79 -28.14 -27.15
C HIS A 165 27.98 -29.38 -26.74
N PHE A 166 27.23 -29.36 -25.64
CA PHE A 166 26.32 -30.45 -25.26
C PHE A 166 25.19 -29.89 -24.39
N THR A 167 23.95 -29.91 -24.88
CA THR A 167 22.76 -29.61 -24.07
C THR A 167 22.31 -30.89 -23.38
N ASP A 168 22.58 -31.00 -22.09
CA ASP A 168 22.17 -32.11 -21.23
C ASP A 168 21.08 -31.65 -20.24
N GLU A 169 20.60 -32.59 -19.43
CA GLU A 169 19.59 -32.34 -18.41
C GLU A 169 20.04 -31.31 -17.37
N PHE A 170 21.35 -31.19 -17.12
CA PHE A 170 21.91 -30.17 -16.23
C PHE A 170 21.76 -28.76 -16.82
N ASN A 171 22.03 -28.58 -18.11
CA ASN A 171 21.84 -27.29 -18.77
C ASN A 171 20.37 -26.87 -18.73
N THR A 172 19.43 -27.79 -19.01
CA THR A 172 17.99 -27.51 -18.86
C THR A 172 17.66 -27.09 -17.43
N LEU A 173 18.15 -27.83 -16.41
CA LEU A 173 17.92 -27.49 -15.01
C LEU A 173 18.48 -26.11 -14.65
N MET A 174 19.70 -25.77 -15.09
CA MET A 174 20.31 -24.46 -14.84
C MET A 174 19.49 -23.33 -15.49
N HIS A 175 19.00 -23.53 -16.71
CA HIS A 175 18.08 -22.58 -17.36
C HIS A 175 16.77 -22.43 -16.58
N THR A 176 16.16 -23.53 -16.13
CA THR A 176 14.92 -23.50 -15.34
C THR A 176 15.12 -22.78 -14.01
N VAL A 177 16.22 -23.02 -13.31
CA VAL A 177 16.55 -22.33 -12.05
C VAL A 177 16.74 -20.83 -12.29
N ASN A 178 17.51 -20.44 -13.31
CA ASN A 178 17.69 -19.02 -13.65
C ASN A 178 16.35 -18.36 -14.02
N PHE A 179 15.47 -19.05 -14.77
CA PHE A 179 14.14 -18.56 -15.11
C PHE A 179 13.25 -18.37 -13.87
N MET A 180 13.25 -19.34 -12.96
CA MET A 180 12.56 -19.22 -11.67
C MET A 180 13.05 -18.01 -10.87
N LEU A 181 14.37 -17.79 -10.80
CA LEU A 181 14.95 -16.65 -10.09
C LEU A 181 14.54 -15.31 -10.71
N ASN A 182 14.54 -15.22 -12.06
CA ASN A 182 14.05 -14.03 -12.75
C ASN A 182 12.57 -13.75 -12.40
N ASN A 183 11.72 -14.77 -12.38
CA ASN A 183 10.31 -14.60 -12.03
C ASN A 183 10.13 -14.18 -10.56
N ILE A 184 10.89 -14.75 -9.64
CA ILE A 184 10.84 -14.37 -8.22
C ILE A 184 11.27 -12.92 -8.03
N GLU A 185 12.39 -12.52 -8.64
CA GLU A 185 12.89 -11.14 -8.57
C GLU A 185 11.90 -10.15 -9.18
N HIS A 186 11.31 -10.50 -10.34
CA HIS A 186 10.27 -9.69 -10.97
C HIS A 186 9.05 -9.52 -10.06
N ASN A 187 8.52 -10.60 -9.48
CA ASN A 187 7.37 -10.56 -8.58
C ASN A 187 7.66 -9.75 -7.31
N ILE A 188 8.86 -9.87 -6.74
CA ILE A 188 9.26 -9.07 -5.56
C ILE A 188 9.28 -7.58 -5.91
N ASN A 189 9.84 -7.22 -7.07
CA ASN A 189 9.88 -5.83 -7.51
C ASN A 189 8.47 -5.30 -7.81
N GLU A 190 7.62 -6.08 -8.48
CA GLU A 190 6.22 -5.72 -8.75
C GLU A 190 5.43 -5.49 -7.45
N ILE A 191 5.62 -6.34 -6.43
CA ILE A 191 4.99 -6.17 -5.11
C ILE A 191 5.48 -4.87 -4.45
N LYS A 192 6.79 -4.60 -4.47
CA LYS A 192 7.35 -3.37 -3.91
C LYS A 192 6.83 -2.12 -4.62
N GLU A 193 6.74 -2.14 -5.96
CA GLU A 193 6.19 -1.02 -6.73
C GLU A 193 4.72 -0.78 -6.37
N LYS A 194 3.91 -1.84 -6.26
CA LYS A 194 2.51 -1.74 -5.81
C LYS A 194 2.40 -1.18 -4.40
N GLU A 195 3.25 -1.61 -3.47
CA GLU A 195 3.26 -1.10 -2.09
C GLU A 195 3.59 0.40 -2.04
N ILE A 196 4.64 0.83 -2.77
CA ILE A 196 5.01 2.25 -2.89
C ILE A 196 3.87 3.06 -3.52
N PHE A 197 3.25 2.54 -4.58
CA PHE A 197 2.12 3.19 -5.24
C PHE A 197 0.93 3.39 -4.28
N LEU A 198 0.54 2.36 -3.52
CA LEU A 198 -0.54 2.44 -2.54
C LEU A 198 -0.22 3.45 -1.43
N GLN A 199 1.01 3.48 -0.94
CA GLN A 199 1.45 4.46 0.06
C GLN A 199 1.36 5.89 -0.49
N ASN A 200 1.86 6.12 -1.71
CA ASN A 200 1.78 7.43 -2.37
C ASN A 200 0.34 7.90 -2.62
N LEU A 201 -0.57 6.99 -2.99
CA LEU A 201 -1.99 7.32 -3.14
C LEU A 201 -2.62 7.79 -1.84
N ILE A 202 -2.35 7.07 -0.74
CA ILE A 202 -2.87 7.41 0.58
C ILE A 202 -2.30 8.75 1.07
N ASP A 203 -1.01 9.00 0.84
CA ASP A 203 -0.32 10.25 1.22
C ASP A 203 -0.71 11.47 0.37
N ALA A 204 -1.21 11.25 -0.85
CA ALA A 204 -1.74 12.32 -1.70
C ALA A 204 -3.13 12.81 -1.29
N LEU A 205 -3.85 12.08 -0.41
CA LEU A 205 -5.16 12.50 0.06
C LEU A 205 -5.06 13.76 0.93
N PRO A 206 -5.90 14.79 0.68
CA PRO A 206 -5.90 16.02 1.47
C PRO A 206 -6.53 15.82 2.86
N ASP A 207 -7.54 14.94 2.94
CA ASP A 207 -8.15 14.55 4.21
C ASP A 207 -7.16 13.65 4.97
N ALA A 208 -7.04 13.85 6.28
CA ALA A 208 -6.21 12.98 7.10
C ALA A 208 -6.89 11.62 7.26
N VAL A 209 -6.14 10.53 7.06
CA VAL A 209 -6.66 9.16 7.12
C VAL A 209 -5.79 8.33 8.05
N ARG A 210 -6.41 7.54 8.91
CA ARG A 210 -5.73 6.54 9.75
C ARG A 210 -6.52 5.24 9.84
N ILE A 211 -5.81 4.15 10.13
CA ILE A 211 -6.36 2.83 10.40
C ILE A 211 -6.01 2.46 11.84
N ILE A 212 -7.00 1.98 12.59
CA ILE A 212 -6.86 1.55 13.99
C ILE A 212 -7.28 0.08 14.11
N ASP A 213 -6.51 -0.72 14.83
CA ASP A 213 -6.87 -2.11 15.15
C ASP A 213 -7.78 -2.23 16.40
N GLU A 214 -8.23 -3.45 16.70
CA GLU A 214 -9.05 -3.77 17.89
C GLU A 214 -8.39 -3.40 19.22
N ASP A 215 -7.05 -3.32 19.25
CA ASP A 215 -6.24 -3.00 20.42
C ASP A 215 -5.91 -1.50 20.50
N TYR A 216 -6.58 -0.66 19.72
CA TYR A 216 -6.38 0.80 19.66
C TYR A 216 -5.02 1.23 19.08
N ASN A 217 -4.24 0.34 18.45
CA ASN A 217 -3.00 0.73 17.78
C ASN A 217 -3.33 1.38 16.43
N ILE A 218 -2.65 2.49 16.14
CA ILE A 218 -2.63 3.03 14.79
C ILE A 218 -1.76 2.09 13.95
N VAL A 219 -2.35 1.46 12.94
CA VAL A 219 -1.66 0.52 12.04
C VAL A 219 -1.07 1.25 10.84
N LEU A 220 -1.79 2.25 10.34
CA LEU A 220 -1.42 3.04 9.17
C LEU A 220 -2.00 4.45 9.31
N ALA A 221 -1.28 5.45 8.83
CA ALA A 221 -1.84 6.79 8.63
C ALA A 221 -1.13 7.47 7.46
N ASN A 222 -1.80 8.45 6.87
CA ASN A 222 -1.27 9.22 5.75
C ASN A 222 -0.52 10.48 6.23
N LYS A 223 0.26 11.08 5.33
CA LYS A 223 1.00 12.32 5.60
C LYS A 223 0.12 13.48 6.09
N ALA A 224 -1.13 13.60 5.62
CA ALA A 224 -2.04 14.65 6.06
C ALA A 224 -2.39 14.53 7.57
N TYR A 225 -2.33 13.32 8.13
CA TYR A 225 -2.56 13.07 9.54
C TYR A 225 -1.49 13.69 10.45
N ASP A 226 -0.27 13.91 9.96
CA ASP A 226 0.83 14.52 10.72
C ASP A 226 0.49 15.91 11.25
N GLY A 227 -0.32 16.68 10.52
CA GLY A 227 -0.74 18.02 10.91
C GLY A 227 -1.63 18.07 12.16
N TYR A 228 -2.17 16.92 12.59
CA TYR A 228 -3.10 16.83 13.72
C TYR A 228 -2.47 16.26 15.00
N ILE A 229 -1.25 15.71 14.94
CA ILE A 229 -0.56 15.07 16.06
C ILE A 229 0.62 15.92 16.57
N LYS A 230 0.91 15.88 17.87
CA LYS A 230 1.99 16.67 18.49
C LYS A 230 3.38 16.05 18.35
N LYS A 231 3.48 14.75 18.02
CA LYS A 231 4.76 14.03 17.83
C LYS A 231 4.79 13.36 16.46
N GLN A 232 5.79 13.73 15.67
CA GLN A 232 5.99 13.34 14.27
C GLN A 232 6.41 11.86 14.08
N TYR A 233 6.61 11.09 15.16
CA TYR A 233 7.19 9.74 15.08
C TYR A 233 6.50 8.75 16.02
N LEU A 234 5.85 7.73 15.43
CA LEU A 234 5.86 6.29 15.79
C LEU A 234 4.57 5.59 15.32
N PHE A 235 4.35 5.53 13.99
CA PHE A 235 3.21 4.81 13.40
C PHE A 235 3.15 3.32 13.78
N LYS A 236 4.26 2.69 14.18
CA LYS A 236 4.30 1.24 14.42
C LYS A 236 3.87 0.78 15.82
N SER A 237 3.54 1.68 16.75
CA SER A 237 3.09 1.27 18.10
C SER A 237 2.31 2.32 18.89
N ALA A 238 1.96 3.47 18.29
CA ALA A 238 1.21 4.50 19.00
C ALA A 238 -0.27 4.10 19.14
N LYS A 239 -0.78 4.19 20.37
CA LYS A 239 -2.21 4.03 20.63
C LYS A 239 -2.97 5.29 20.21
N CYS A 240 -4.18 5.13 19.67
CA CYS A 240 -4.97 6.23 19.11
C CYS A 240 -5.26 7.38 20.11
N TYR A 241 -5.33 7.07 21.41
CA TYR A 241 -5.55 8.02 22.49
C TYR A 241 -4.27 8.77 22.93
N GLY A 242 -3.10 8.19 22.71
CA GLY A 242 -1.81 8.81 23.03
C GLY A 242 -1.35 9.83 21.98
N ALA A 243 -1.94 9.79 20.77
CA ALA A 243 -1.48 10.55 19.61
C ALA A 243 -1.67 12.08 19.71
N TYR A 244 -2.69 12.55 20.45
CA TYR A 244 -3.06 13.97 20.48
C TYR A 244 -2.54 14.73 21.70
N ASN A 245 -2.69 14.18 22.91
CA ASN A 245 -2.38 14.89 24.17
C ASN A 245 -1.47 14.14 25.15
N GLY A 246 -1.00 12.92 24.81
CA GLY A 246 -0.04 12.20 25.65
C GLY A 246 -0.60 11.68 27.00
N GLU A 247 -1.92 11.59 27.17
CA GLU A 247 -2.51 10.95 28.34
C GLU A 247 -2.40 9.42 28.26
N ALA A 248 -1.94 8.79 29.35
CA ALA A 248 -1.53 7.39 29.41
C ALA A 248 -2.70 6.39 29.61
N GLN A 249 -3.94 6.84 29.73
CA GLN A 249 -5.12 5.99 29.86
C GLN A 249 -6.17 6.37 28.82
N CYS A 250 -6.70 5.38 28.10
CA CYS A 250 -7.69 5.60 27.05
C CYS A 250 -8.95 6.29 27.61
N PRO A 251 -9.19 7.58 27.32
CA PRO A 251 -10.17 8.37 28.06
C PRO A 251 -11.56 8.35 27.40
N CYS A 252 -11.85 7.40 26.50
CA CYS A 252 -13.19 7.26 25.90
C CYS A 252 -14.27 6.72 26.87
N SER A 253 -13.97 6.65 28.18
CA SER A 253 -14.96 6.50 29.24
C SER A 253 -15.23 7.81 30.00
N ALA A 254 -14.44 8.87 29.80
CA ALA A 254 -14.52 10.09 30.60
C ALA A 254 -14.52 11.42 29.80
N SER A 255 -14.36 11.39 28.48
CA SER A 255 -14.46 12.60 27.64
C SER A 255 -15.82 12.71 26.96
N LEU A 256 -16.27 13.95 26.78
CA LEU A 256 -17.52 14.42 26.16
C LEU A 256 -17.81 13.93 24.72
N TYR A 257 -17.06 12.95 24.19
CA TYR A 257 -17.07 12.55 22.78
C TYR A 257 -17.22 11.03 22.61
N LEU A 258 -18.08 10.63 21.68
CA LEU A 258 -18.35 9.23 21.32
C LEU A 258 -17.12 8.61 20.61
N CYS A 259 -16.62 7.47 21.09
CA CYS A 259 -15.50 6.76 20.48
C CYS A 259 -15.96 5.90 19.28
N PRO A 260 -15.48 6.18 18.05
CA PRO A 260 -15.94 5.43 16.89
C PRO A 260 -15.55 3.95 16.88
N LEU A 261 -14.39 3.60 17.42
CA LEU A 261 -13.94 2.19 17.52
C LEU A 261 -14.88 1.36 18.39
N LYS A 262 -15.16 1.82 19.62
CA LYS A 262 -16.05 1.12 20.55
C LYS A 262 -17.48 1.02 20.01
N GLU A 263 -17.97 2.08 19.39
CA GLU A 263 -19.33 2.12 18.87
C GLU A 263 -19.48 1.26 17.61
N LEU A 264 -18.49 1.24 16.69
CA LEU A 264 -18.45 0.28 15.58
C LEU A 264 -18.16 -1.14 16.03
N GLN A 265 -17.61 -1.38 17.21
CA GLN A 265 -17.46 -2.73 17.73
C GLN A 265 -18.79 -3.29 18.27
N LYS A 266 -19.63 -2.42 18.86
CA LYS A 266 -20.94 -2.79 19.43
C LYS A 266 -22.10 -2.79 18.42
N SER A 267 -22.07 -1.85 17.48
CA SER A 267 -23.13 -1.66 16.49
C SER A 267 -23.15 -2.80 15.45
N LYS A 268 -24.10 -2.82 14.51
CA LYS A 268 -23.98 -3.57 13.23
C LYS A 268 -23.69 -2.66 12.03
N SER A 269 -23.64 -1.34 12.24
CA SER A 269 -23.42 -0.35 11.18
C SER A 269 -22.06 -0.50 10.50
N SER A 270 -22.03 -0.31 9.18
CA SER A 270 -20.80 -0.33 8.36
C SER A 270 -19.89 0.88 8.59
N GLY A 271 -20.45 1.99 9.07
CA GLY A 271 -19.72 3.20 9.41
C GLY A 271 -20.54 4.18 10.26
N MET A 272 -19.89 5.24 10.73
CA MET A 272 -20.52 6.35 11.45
C MET A 272 -19.80 7.66 11.14
N LYS A 273 -20.50 8.77 11.35
CA LYS A 273 -19.93 10.12 11.29
C LYS A 273 -20.08 10.80 12.65
N THR A 274 -18.99 11.37 13.16
CA THR A 274 -18.97 12.15 14.40
C THR A 274 -18.29 13.49 14.18
N ILE A 275 -18.53 14.45 15.08
CA ILE A 275 -17.84 15.74 15.09
C ILE A 275 -16.98 15.78 16.36
N HIS A 276 -15.67 15.93 16.19
CA HIS A 276 -14.72 16.04 17.27
C HIS A 276 -14.08 17.43 17.27
N SER A 277 -13.69 17.94 18.44
CA SER A 277 -12.84 19.12 18.53
C SER A 277 -11.44 18.70 18.94
N VAL A 278 -10.44 18.97 18.09
CA VAL A 278 -9.03 18.67 18.36
C VAL A 278 -8.24 19.96 18.22
N ASN A 279 -7.50 20.37 19.25
CA ASN A 279 -6.75 21.64 19.27
C ASN A 279 -7.60 22.87 18.88
N ASN A 280 -8.85 22.96 19.38
CA ASN A 280 -9.85 23.98 19.03
C ASN A 280 -10.29 24.00 17.55
N ARG A 281 -9.99 22.97 16.76
CA ARG A 281 -10.49 22.82 15.39
C ARG A 281 -11.66 21.83 15.34
N PRO A 282 -12.82 22.21 14.78
CA PRO A 282 -13.92 21.29 14.57
C PRO A 282 -13.60 20.37 13.39
N LEU A 283 -13.51 19.07 13.67
CA LEU A 283 -13.23 18.03 12.69
C LEU A 283 -14.44 17.14 12.49
N SER A 284 -14.83 16.94 11.23
CA SER A 284 -15.75 15.86 10.86
C SER A 284 -14.95 14.56 10.74
N VAL A 285 -15.23 13.60 11.61
CA VAL A 285 -14.59 12.28 11.61
C VAL A 285 -15.55 11.26 11.02
N ASN A 286 -15.20 10.71 9.86
CA ASN A 286 -15.93 9.61 9.25
C ASN A 286 -15.20 8.30 9.51
N SER A 287 -15.89 7.34 10.11
CA SER A 287 -15.30 6.07 10.55
C SER A 287 -16.01 4.91 9.87
N ALA A 288 -15.25 3.99 9.28
CA ALA A 288 -15.79 2.80 8.63
C ALA A 288 -15.05 1.54 9.11
N ARG A 289 -15.73 0.40 9.05
CA ARG A 289 -15.14 -0.89 9.44
C ARG A 289 -14.19 -1.43 8.38
N ILE A 290 -13.10 -2.04 8.82
CA ILE A 290 -12.16 -2.77 7.96
C ILE A 290 -11.72 -4.07 8.64
N HIS A 291 -11.35 -5.07 7.85
CA HIS A 291 -10.78 -6.31 8.37
C HIS A 291 -9.27 -6.33 8.08
N LEU A 292 -8.46 -6.35 9.13
CA LEU A 292 -7.00 -6.39 9.05
C LEU A 292 -6.56 -7.81 9.41
N ASN A 293 -6.07 -8.57 8.44
CA ASN A 293 -5.64 -9.96 8.63
C ASN A 293 -6.70 -10.84 9.33
N GLY A 294 -7.98 -10.63 9.00
CA GLY A 294 -9.11 -11.34 9.61
C GLY A 294 -9.57 -10.82 10.98
N LYS A 295 -8.88 -9.82 11.54
CA LYS A 295 -9.27 -9.12 12.77
C LYS A 295 -10.03 -7.84 12.49
N PHE A 296 -10.83 -7.40 13.46
CA PHE A 296 -11.58 -6.15 13.36
C PHE A 296 -10.66 -4.93 13.47
N GLY A 297 -10.96 -3.91 12.67
CA GLY A 297 -10.37 -2.59 12.76
C GLY A 297 -11.31 -1.53 12.19
N ILE A 298 -10.89 -0.28 12.28
CA ILE A 298 -11.59 0.84 11.65
C ILE A 298 -10.64 1.69 10.83
N VAL A 299 -11.16 2.30 9.78
CA VAL A 299 -10.53 3.40 9.06
C VAL A 299 -11.26 4.68 9.43
N GLU A 300 -10.51 5.73 9.76
CA GLU A 300 -11.04 7.06 10.08
C GLU A 300 -10.48 8.08 9.10
N SER A 301 -11.35 8.95 8.61
CA SER A 301 -11.00 10.12 7.81
C SER A 301 -11.42 11.39 8.55
N PHE A 302 -10.51 12.36 8.66
CA PHE A 302 -10.70 13.64 9.33
C PHE A 302 -10.76 14.74 8.28
N ARG A 303 -11.85 15.52 8.33
CA ARG A 303 -12.02 16.72 7.52
C ARG A 303 -12.15 17.94 8.42
N ASP A 304 -11.34 18.95 8.18
CA ASP A 304 -11.41 20.24 8.87
C ASP A 304 -12.67 21.00 8.42
N LEU A 305 -13.49 21.42 9.38
CA LEU A 305 -14.71 22.20 9.12
C LEU A 305 -14.47 23.71 9.24
N SER A 306 -13.26 24.15 9.60
CA SER A 306 -12.92 25.57 9.77
C SER A 306 -13.20 26.38 8.51
N ASP A 307 -12.86 25.84 7.33
CA ASP A 307 -13.11 26.51 6.06
C ASP A 307 -14.61 26.66 5.80
N ASN A 308 -15.42 25.63 6.02
CA ASN A 308 -16.88 25.71 5.83
C ASN A 308 -17.53 26.76 6.75
N ILE A 309 -17.04 26.90 7.98
CA ILE A 309 -17.52 27.91 8.93
C ILE A 309 -17.10 29.32 8.47
N ASN A 310 -15.85 29.48 8.03
CA ASN A 310 -15.33 30.75 7.52
C ASN A 310 -16.06 31.18 6.22
N TYR A 311 -16.35 30.24 5.31
CA TYR A 311 -17.12 30.50 4.10
C TYR A 311 -18.55 30.96 4.41
N SER A 312 -19.25 30.30 5.34
CA SER A 312 -20.57 30.74 5.79
C SER A 312 -20.53 32.15 6.40
N HIS A 313 -19.46 32.47 7.14
CA HIS A 313 -19.28 33.76 7.79
C HIS A 313 -18.94 34.88 6.80
N GLN A 314 -18.03 34.64 5.85
CA GLN A 314 -17.71 35.60 4.78
C GLN A 314 -18.94 35.91 3.92
N GLN A 315 -19.80 34.92 3.68
CA GLN A 315 -21.06 35.12 2.97
C GLN A 315 -22.09 35.89 3.78
N LYS A 316 -22.23 35.61 5.08
CA LYS A 316 -23.02 36.45 6.01
C LYS A 316 -22.60 37.92 5.90
N ILE A 317 -21.29 38.18 5.92
CA ILE A 317 -20.73 39.54 5.78
C ILE A 317 -21.01 40.13 4.39
N SER A 318 -20.90 39.33 3.31
CA SER A 318 -21.16 39.79 1.95
C SER A 318 -22.64 40.17 1.72
N SER A 319 -23.59 39.35 2.18
CA SER A 319 -25.02 39.68 2.14
C SER A 319 -25.36 40.91 3.00
N LEU A 320 -24.67 41.08 4.13
CA LEU A 320 -24.78 42.27 4.98
C LEU A 320 -24.27 43.54 4.26
N GLY A 321 -23.19 43.41 3.47
CA GLY A 321 -22.63 44.50 2.67
C GLY A 321 -23.61 45.04 1.63
N PHE A 322 -24.45 44.17 1.04
CA PHE A 322 -25.54 44.61 0.14
C PHE A 322 -26.63 45.39 0.87
N LEU A 323 -26.98 45.00 2.11
CA LEU A 323 -27.95 45.72 2.93
C LEU A 323 -27.43 47.07 3.44
N ALA A 324 -26.11 47.26 3.53
CA ALA A 324 -25.50 48.49 4.03
C ALA A 324 -25.83 49.72 3.17
N THR A 325 -25.93 49.56 1.85
CA THR A 325 -26.29 50.64 0.92
C THR A 325 -27.75 51.07 1.11
N SER A 326 -28.67 50.12 1.17
CA SER A 326 -30.10 50.39 1.40
C SER A 326 -30.34 51.00 2.78
N LEU A 327 -29.63 50.52 3.80
CA LEU A 327 -29.62 51.09 5.15
C LEU A 327 -29.12 52.55 5.16
N ALA A 328 -28.00 52.83 4.47
CA ALA A 328 -27.45 54.18 4.38
C ALA A 328 -28.43 55.14 3.69
N HIS A 329 -29.15 54.66 2.68
CA HIS A 329 -30.21 55.43 2.01
C HIS A 329 -31.42 55.67 2.91
N GLU A 330 -31.88 54.67 3.66
CA GLU A 330 -33.01 54.81 4.58
C GLU A 330 -32.67 55.74 5.76
N MET A 331 -31.47 55.62 6.33
CA MET A 331 -30.96 56.57 7.32
C MET A 331 -30.88 57.98 6.75
N LYS A 332 -30.35 58.15 5.53
CA LYS A 332 -30.28 59.46 4.87
C LYS A 332 -31.67 60.05 4.64
N ASN A 333 -32.66 59.23 4.29
CA ASN A 333 -34.04 59.67 4.11
C ASN A 333 -34.69 60.10 5.43
N ASN A 334 -34.54 59.31 6.51
CA ASN A 334 -35.08 59.64 7.83
C ASN A 334 -34.41 60.89 8.43
N LEU A 335 -33.08 61.01 8.28
CA LEU A 335 -32.32 62.20 8.69
C LEU A 335 -32.68 63.43 7.85
N GLY A 336 -32.93 63.25 6.55
CA GLY A 336 -33.41 64.32 5.66
C GLY A 336 -34.79 64.82 6.07
N ALA A 337 -35.71 63.91 6.43
CA ALA A 337 -37.03 64.26 6.94
C ALA A 337 -36.93 65.03 8.28
N ILE A 338 -36.06 64.59 9.19
CA ILE A 338 -35.78 65.32 10.44
C ILE A 338 -35.26 66.73 10.14
N ASN A 339 -34.31 66.87 9.21
CA ASN A 339 -33.76 68.18 8.86
C ASN A 339 -34.84 69.10 8.26
N LEU A 340 -35.68 68.61 7.36
CA LEU A 340 -36.79 69.39 6.79
C LEU A 340 -37.82 69.83 7.84
N ILE A 341 -38.13 68.96 8.81
CA ILE A 341 -39.04 69.30 9.91
C ILE A 341 -38.40 70.36 10.82
N LEU A 342 -37.11 70.20 11.15
CA LEU A 342 -36.36 71.17 11.95
C LEU A 342 -36.24 72.53 11.26
N ASP A 343 -35.92 72.56 9.96
CA ASP A 343 -35.87 73.77 9.16
C ASP A 343 -37.23 74.48 9.13
N GLY A 344 -38.33 73.71 9.02
CA GLY A 344 -39.69 74.23 9.11
C GLY A 344 -40.05 74.83 10.46
N ILE A 345 -39.58 74.24 11.57
CA ILE A 345 -39.71 74.82 12.92
C ILE A 345 -38.87 76.10 13.04
N LEU A 346 -37.60 76.06 12.63
CA LEU A 346 -36.68 77.20 12.72
C LEU A 346 -37.20 78.40 11.92
N GLN A 347 -37.65 78.19 10.68
CA GLN A 347 -38.20 79.23 9.83
C GLN A 347 -39.46 79.88 10.43
N LYS A 348 -40.31 79.10 11.11
CA LYS A 348 -41.49 79.61 11.84
C LYS A 348 -41.09 80.34 13.14
N TYR A 349 -40.10 79.84 13.88
CA TYR A 349 -39.62 80.45 15.13
C TYR A 349 -39.04 81.86 14.91
N TYR A 350 -38.36 82.11 13.79
CA TYR A 350 -37.89 83.45 13.42
C TYR A 350 -39.00 84.39 12.92
N SER A 351 -40.24 83.93 12.76
CA SER A 351 -41.36 84.70 12.18
C SER A 351 -42.50 85.08 13.17
N ALA A 352 -42.67 84.37 14.30
CA ALA A 352 -43.52 84.59 15.51
C ALA A 352 -45.07 84.89 15.39
N PRO A 353 -45.92 84.53 16.40
CA PRO A 353 -45.89 83.40 17.34
C PRO A 353 -47.23 82.61 17.47
N ASP A 354 -47.16 81.55 18.30
CA ASP A 354 -48.22 80.82 19.03
C ASP A 354 -49.16 79.88 18.28
N ASN A 355 -48.69 78.65 18.08
CA ASN A 355 -49.57 77.49 18.17
C ASN A 355 -48.82 76.28 18.79
N GLU A 356 -48.85 76.17 20.12
CA GLU A 356 -48.26 75.09 20.94
C GLU A 356 -48.62 73.68 20.42
N SER A 357 -49.75 73.55 19.73
CA SER A 357 -50.25 72.28 19.18
C SER A 357 -49.44 71.75 17.98
N GLU A 358 -48.87 72.63 17.15
CA GLU A 358 -48.08 72.25 15.97
C GLU A 358 -46.65 71.87 16.35
N GLU A 359 -46.03 72.58 17.30
CA GLU A 359 -44.68 72.25 17.79
C GLU A 359 -44.63 70.85 18.38
N LYS A 360 -45.63 70.48 19.20
CA LYS A 360 -45.77 69.13 19.73
C LYS A 360 -45.95 68.08 18.63
N LYS A 361 -46.65 68.41 17.55
CA LYS A 361 -46.81 67.55 16.37
C LYS A 361 -45.48 67.35 15.64
N TYR A 362 -44.72 68.41 15.39
CA TYR A 362 -43.42 68.32 14.74
C TYR A 362 -42.38 67.58 15.60
N LEU A 363 -42.36 67.83 16.91
CA LEU A 363 -41.51 67.09 17.86
C LEU A 363 -41.87 65.59 17.91
N ASN A 364 -43.16 65.24 17.82
CA ASN A 364 -43.59 63.84 17.70
C ASN A 364 -43.17 63.22 16.36
N MET A 365 -43.21 63.98 15.25
CA MET A 365 -42.71 63.52 13.95
C MET A 365 -41.19 63.28 13.98
N ILE A 366 -40.41 64.22 14.54
CA ILE A 366 -38.96 64.06 14.75
C ILE A 366 -38.68 62.85 15.64
N SER A 367 -39.40 62.71 16.76
CA SER A 367 -39.25 61.56 17.66
C SER A 367 -39.56 60.23 16.96
N GLY A 368 -40.56 60.19 16.08
CA GLY A 368 -40.85 59.04 15.23
C GLY A 368 -39.69 58.71 14.29
N GLN A 369 -39.21 59.69 13.53
CA GLN A 369 -38.10 59.52 12.60
C GLN A 369 -36.80 59.11 13.29
N ILE A 370 -36.52 59.62 14.49
CA ILE A 370 -35.36 59.21 15.30
C ILE A 370 -35.51 57.75 15.75
N LYS A 371 -36.70 57.35 16.22
CA LYS A 371 -36.96 55.94 16.60
C LYS A 371 -36.78 55.00 15.42
N ASP A 372 -37.20 55.39 14.23
CA ASP A 372 -37.04 54.58 13.03
C ASP A 372 -35.57 54.52 12.59
N CYS A 373 -34.83 55.64 12.70
CA CYS A 373 -33.37 55.69 12.47
C CYS A 373 -32.56 54.82 13.44
N ILE A 374 -33.09 54.54 14.64
CA ILE A 374 -32.47 53.62 15.62
C ILE A 374 -32.84 52.16 15.33
N LYS A 375 -34.12 51.87 15.04
CA LYS A 375 -34.60 50.50 14.79
C LYS A 375 -33.97 49.84 13.57
N VAL A 376 -33.71 50.62 12.52
CA VAL A 376 -33.21 50.15 11.24
C VAL A 376 -31.80 49.51 11.38
N PRO A 377 -30.79 50.19 11.97
CA PRO A 377 -29.49 49.57 12.30
C PRO A 377 -29.57 48.43 13.31
N GLU A 378 -30.47 48.50 14.30
CA GLU A 378 -30.62 47.43 15.31
C GLU A 378 -31.08 46.10 14.69
N ARG A 379 -31.99 46.14 13.71
CA ARG A 379 -32.41 44.95 12.94
C ARG A 379 -31.24 44.31 12.21
N LEU A 380 -30.40 45.13 11.57
CA LEU A 380 -29.20 44.67 10.87
C LEU A 380 -28.16 44.05 11.83
N LEU A 381 -27.95 44.67 13.00
CA LEU A 381 -27.03 44.13 14.01
C LEU A 381 -27.51 42.79 14.59
N LYS A 382 -28.83 42.57 14.72
CA LYS A 382 -29.39 41.26 15.11
C LYS A 382 -29.14 40.18 14.07
N LEU A 383 -29.16 40.51 12.78
CA LEU A 383 -28.80 39.61 11.68
C LEU A 383 -27.29 39.27 11.65
N SER A 384 -26.44 40.22 12.03
CA SER A 384 -24.98 40.08 12.00
C SER A 384 -24.39 39.36 13.22
N ARG A 385 -25.08 39.38 14.37
CA ARG A 385 -24.57 38.76 15.60
C ARG A 385 -24.56 37.24 15.48
N ASN A 386 -23.39 36.67 15.73
CA ASN A 386 -23.21 35.23 15.92
C ASN A 386 -23.76 34.86 17.31
N THR A 387 -25.08 34.79 17.45
CA THR A 387 -25.68 34.29 18.69
C THR A 387 -25.43 32.80 18.77
N GLU A 388 -24.99 32.36 19.95
CA GLU A 388 -24.87 30.94 20.29
C GLU A 388 -26.12 30.20 19.82
N GLN A 389 -25.89 29.08 19.12
CA GLN A 389 -26.87 28.23 18.44
C GLN A 389 -27.99 27.76 19.40
N THR A 390 -28.95 28.63 19.68
CA THR A 390 -30.13 28.31 20.46
C THR A 390 -31.29 28.22 19.50
N ASN A 391 -31.78 27.00 19.29
CA ASN A 391 -33.02 26.81 18.57
C ASN A 391 -34.17 27.32 19.45
N THR A 392 -34.94 28.25 18.92
CA THR A 392 -36.08 28.87 19.60
C THR A 392 -37.34 28.65 18.77
N THR A 393 -38.49 28.85 19.39
CA THR A 393 -39.76 28.93 18.67
C THR A 393 -39.96 30.39 18.25
N PHE A 394 -40.14 30.63 16.95
CA PHE A 394 -40.35 31.98 16.41
C PHE A 394 -41.49 32.00 15.38
N ASN A 395 -42.05 33.20 15.14
CA ASN A 395 -43.18 33.42 14.25
C ASN A 395 -42.69 33.70 12.83
N VAL A 396 -43.00 32.80 11.89
CA VAL A 396 -42.55 32.86 10.49
C VAL A 396 -43.00 34.13 9.78
N ILE A 397 -44.26 34.53 9.96
CA ILE A 397 -44.83 35.72 9.28
C ILE A 397 -44.15 36.99 9.77
N ALA A 398 -43.89 37.08 11.08
CA ALA A 398 -43.19 38.21 11.68
C ALA A 398 -41.78 38.34 11.11
N GLU A 399 -41.02 37.24 11.02
CA GLU A 399 -39.66 37.29 10.49
C GLU A 399 -39.61 37.61 8.99
N ILE A 400 -40.56 37.11 8.18
CA ILE A 400 -40.66 37.47 6.76
C ILE A 400 -40.95 38.97 6.62
N THR A 401 -41.85 39.50 7.44
CA THR A 401 -42.22 40.93 7.42
C THR A 401 -41.05 41.82 7.83
N ASP A 402 -40.27 41.39 8.83
CA ASP A 402 -39.05 42.09 9.25
C ASP A 402 -38.03 42.16 8.10
N ILE A 403 -37.80 41.06 7.38
CA ILE A 403 -36.87 41.06 6.23
C ILE A 403 -37.42 41.90 5.07
N LEU A 404 -38.73 41.85 4.79
CA LEU A 404 -39.35 42.69 3.78
C LEU A 404 -39.18 44.18 4.08
N SER A 405 -39.26 44.57 5.35
CA SER A 405 -39.04 45.96 5.75
C SER A 405 -37.62 46.43 5.44
N LEU A 406 -36.61 45.55 5.54
CA LEU A 406 -35.22 45.87 5.22
C LEU A 406 -34.97 46.03 3.71
N LEU A 407 -35.81 45.42 2.88
CA LEU A 407 -35.70 45.45 1.41
C LEU A 407 -36.71 46.41 0.76
N ASP A 408 -37.53 47.11 1.55
CA ASP A 408 -38.64 47.94 1.07
C ASP A 408 -38.18 49.00 0.06
N TYR A 409 -37.04 49.64 0.32
CA TYR A 409 -36.44 50.61 -0.59
C TYR A 409 -36.04 49.98 -1.94
N ASP A 410 -35.39 48.82 -1.93
CA ASP A 410 -34.95 48.14 -3.16
C ASP A 410 -36.14 47.65 -3.98
N ILE A 411 -37.21 47.19 -3.31
CA ILE A 411 -38.47 46.78 -3.94
C ILE A 411 -39.13 48.00 -4.61
N LYS A 412 -39.25 49.12 -3.90
CA LYS A 412 -39.91 50.34 -4.40
C LYS A 412 -39.11 51.06 -5.48
N SER A 413 -37.80 51.19 -5.31
CA SER A 413 -36.92 51.90 -6.26
C SER A 413 -36.85 51.23 -7.63
N LYS A 414 -37.03 49.90 -7.67
CA LYS A 414 -37.14 49.12 -8.91
C LYS A 414 -38.57 49.00 -9.45
N GLY A 415 -39.58 49.58 -8.79
CA GLY A 415 -40.98 49.50 -9.23
C GLY A 415 -41.60 48.11 -9.12
N ILE A 416 -41.16 47.28 -8.17
CA ILE A 416 -41.69 45.93 -7.96
C ILE A 416 -42.99 46.00 -7.14
N VAL A 417 -44.05 45.35 -7.63
CA VAL A 417 -45.34 45.21 -6.93
C VAL A 417 -45.29 44.02 -5.98
N LEU A 418 -45.35 44.30 -4.68
CA LEU A 418 -45.33 43.28 -3.63
C LEU A 418 -46.75 42.81 -3.29
N THR A 419 -47.01 41.51 -3.43
CA THR A 419 -48.27 40.85 -3.03
C THR A 419 -48.00 39.88 -1.88
N GLN A 420 -48.69 40.07 -0.75
CA GLN A 420 -48.52 39.26 0.45
C GLN A 420 -49.81 38.49 0.75
N ASN A 421 -49.72 37.16 0.76
CA ASN A 421 -50.84 36.24 0.99
C ASN A 421 -50.46 35.30 2.14
N PHE A 422 -50.58 35.79 3.37
CA PHE A 422 -50.28 35.03 4.58
C PHE A 422 -51.52 34.33 5.13
N SER A 423 -51.34 33.13 5.63
CA SER A 423 -52.36 32.43 6.41
C SER A 423 -52.68 33.20 7.70
N ASN A 424 -53.95 33.25 8.12
CA ASN A 424 -54.39 33.96 9.34
C ASN A 424 -53.98 33.28 10.66
N VAL A 425 -53.26 32.15 10.61
CA VAL A 425 -52.81 31.41 11.79
C VAL A 425 -51.40 31.86 12.16
N LYS A 426 -51.12 32.05 13.46
CA LYS A 426 -49.75 32.25 13.94
C LYS A 426 -48.92 31.00 13.66
N GLU A 427 -48.12 31.05 12.61
CA GLU A 427 -47.26 29.96 12.16
C GLU A 427 -45.92 30.03 12.91
N GLU A 428 -45.79 29.20 13.94
CA GLU A 428 -44.57 29.08 14.74
C GLU A 428 -43.77 27.85 14.32
N ILE A 429 -42.45 28.01 14.16
CA ILE A 429 -41.51 26.91 13.89
C ILE A 429 -40.38 26.92 14.91
N TYR A 430 -39.82 25.73 15.16
CA TYR A 430 -38.66 25.56 16.04
C TYR A 430 -37.38 25.49 15.21
N GLY A 431 -36.44 26.39 15.46
CA GLY A 431 -35.18 26.41 14.73
C GLY A 431 -34.34 27.64 15.08
N ASN A 432 -33.28 27.86 14.31
CA ASN A 432 -32.47 29.06 14.45
C ASN A 432 -33.10 30.22 13.66
N GLU A 433 -33.56 31.25 14.39
CA GLU A 433 -34.20 32.45 13.82
C GLU A 433 -33.29 33.16 12.80
N THR A 434 -32.01 33.30 13.09
CA THR A 434 -31.03 33.98 12.23
C THR A 434 -30.80 33.22 10.92
N ASP A 435 -30.71 31.89 10.97
CA ASP A 435 -30.57 31.06 9.78
C ASP A 435 -31.85 31.11 8.92
N PHE A 436 -33.03 31.13 9.54
CA PHE A 436 -34.29 31.33 8.81
C PHE A 436 -34.35 32.69 8.11
N LYS A 437 -34.01 33.77 8.82
CA LYS A 437 -33.91 35.12 8.25
C LYS A 437 -32.97 35.18 7.05
N MET A 438 -31.84 34.49 7.13
CA MET A 438 -30.89 34.39 6.02
C MET A 438 -31.46 33.66 4.79
N ILE A 439 -32.24 32.59 4.99
CA ILE A 439 -32.91 31.90 3.88
C ILE A 439 -33.84 32.87 3.15
N ILE A 440 -34.73 33.54 3.88
CA ILE A 440 -35.69 34.48 3.32
C ILE A 440 -34.98 35.64 2.62
N LEU A 441 -33.97 36.23 3.25
CA LEU A 441 -33.19 37.33 2.67
C LEU A 441 -32.57 36.95 1.32
N ASN A 442 -31.90 35.79 1.22
CA ASN A 442 -31.26 35.35 -0.01
C ASN A 442 -32.28 35.12 -1.14
N LEU A 443 -33.43 34.53 -0.83
CA LEU A 443 -34.49 34.29 -1.82
C LEU A 443 -35.12 35.60 -2.32
N LEU A 444 -35.39 36.55 -1.41
CA LEU A 444 -35.93 37.85 -1.79
C LEU A 444 -34.93 38.69 -2.59
N GLN A 445 -33.65 38.67 -2.23
CA GLN A 445 -32.60 39.32 -3.02
C GLN A 445 -32.53 38.74 -4.42
N ASN A 446 -32.56 37.41 -4.57
CA ASN A 446 -32.57 36.79 -5.89
C ASN A 446 -33.78 37.20 -6.73
N ALA A 447 -34.97 37.27 -6.14
CA ALA A 447 -36.17 37.76 -6.82
C ALA A 447 -36.02 39.23 -7.28
N ILE A 448 -35.54 40.11 -6.40
CA ILE A 448 -35.32 41.53 -6.68
C ILE A 448 -34.22 41.73 -7.75
N HIS A 449 -33.20 40.88 -7.80
CA HIS A 449 -32.17 40.91 -8.82
C HIS A 449 -32.67 40.43 -10.19
N ALA A 450 -33.61 39.47 -10.20
CA ALA A 450 -34.23 38.97 -11.43
C ALA A 450 -35.22 39.96 -12.08
N MET A 451 -35.60 41.03 -11.37
CA MET A 451 -36.55 42.06 -11.80
C MET A 451 -35.93 43.47 -11.77
N PRO A 452 -34.89 43.76 -12.57
CA PRO A 452 -34.24 45.07 -12.58
C PRO A 452 -35.15 46.21 -13.07
N ASP A 453 -36.07 45.92 -13.99
CA ASP A 453 -36.98 46.88 -14.62
C ASP A 453 -38.40 46.82 -14.02
N GLY A 454 -38.55 46.25 -12.82
CA GLY A 454 -39.83 46.04 -12.15
C GLY A 454 -40.46 44.68 -12.43
N GLY A 455 -41.61 44.42 -11.80
CA GLY A 455 -42.29 43.12 -11.86
C GLY A 455 -43.23 42.90 -10.67
N THR A 456 -43.66 41.66 -10.47
CA THR A 456 -44.49 41.26 -9.33
C THR A 456 -43.74 40.26 -8.45
N LEU A 457 -43.63 40.58 -7.16
CA LEU A 457 -43.12 39.68 -6.12
C LEU A 457 -44.29 39.21 -5.27
N GLU A 458 -44.58 37.91 -5.29
CA GLU A 458 -45.63 37.29 -4.49
C GLU A 458 -45.03 36.40 -3.41
N ILE A 459 -45.46 36.61 -2.16
CA ILE A 459 -45.09 35.76 -1.02
C ILE A 459 -46.35 35.14 -0.44
N LYS A 460 -46.35 33.82 -0.36
CA LYS A 460 -47.47 33.00 0.11
C LYS A 460 -47.02 32.11 1.26
N THR A 461 -47.80 32.08 2.34
CA THR A 461 -47.68 31.01 3.33
C THR A 461 -48.96 30.17 3.32
N ASN A 462 -48.78 28.85 3.26
CA ASN A 462 -49.88 27.90 3.34
C ASN A 462 -49.54 26.82 4.35
N THR A 463 -50.50 26.50 5.21
CA THR A 463 -50.32 25.51 6.26
C THR A 463 -51.24 24.33 6.04
N ASN A 464 -50.63 23.15 5.94
CA ASN A 464 -51.32 21.86 5.99
C ASN A 464 -51.19 21.24 7.39
N LYS A 465 -51.78 20.04 7.60
CA LYS A 465 -51.74 19.35 8.90
C LYS A 465 -50.32 19.03 9.36
N ASP A 466 -49.45 18.66 8.43
CA ASP A 466 -48.11 18.15 8.72
C ASP A 466 -46.98 19.09 8.29
N ASP A 467 -47.24 20.05 7.39
CA ASP A 467 -46.21 20.92 6.80
C ASP A 467 -46.64 22.39 6.74
N LEU A 468 -45.67 23.28 6.90
CA LEU A 468 -45.74 24.69 6.57
C LEU A 468 -45.04 24.92 5.23
N ILE A 469 -45.73 25.55 4.28
CA ILE A 469 -45.22 25.83 2.94
C ILE A 469 -45.07 27.34 2.76
N ILE A 470 -43.86 27.78 2.43
CA ILE A 470 -43.53 29.18 2.12
C ILE A 470 -43.15 29.26 0.65
N SER A 471 -43.91 30.02 -0.13
CA SER A 471 -43.68 30.22 -1.57
C SER A 471 -43.28 31.66 -1.84
N ILE A 472 -42.16 31.86 -2.53
CA ILE A 472 -41.67 33.16 -3.01
C ILE A 472 -41.62 33.10 -4.53
N LYS A 473 -42.47 33.86 -5.19
CA LYS A 473 -42.63 33.89 -6.63
C LYS A 473 -42.31 35.27 -7.20
N ASP A 474 -41.44 35.30 -8.21
CA ASP A 474 -41.11 36.49 -8.99
C ASP A 474 -41.61 36.37 -10.43
N SER A 475 -41.73 37.52 -11.10
CA SER A 475 -42.01 37.62 -12.54
C SER A 475 -40.79 38.08 -13.33
N GLY A 476 -39.58 37.73 -12.87
CA GLY A 476 -38.32 38.17 -13.45
C GLY A 476 -37.91 37.38 -14.70
N CYS A 477 -36.62 37.44 -15.02
CA CYS A 477 -36.04 36.78 -16.19
C CYS A 477 -36.16 35.24 -16.18
N GLY A 478 -36.52 34.61 -15.05
CA GLY A 478 -36.63 33.17 -14.93
C GLY A 478 -35.30 32.43 -15.10
N ILE A 479 -35.35 31.10 -15.09
CA ILE A 479 -34.17 30.22 -15.12
C ILE A 479 -34.37 29.17 -16.22
N SER A 480 -33.37 29.02 -17.09
CA SER A 480 -33.40 28.02 -18.16
C SER A 480 -33.37 26.58 -17.60
N LYS A 481 -33.91 25.62 -18.35
CA LYS A 481 -33.94 24.20 -17.92
C LYS A 481 -32.55 23.61 -17.67
N ASN A 482 -31.54 24.10 -18.38
CA ASN A 482 -30.16 23.67 -18.17
C ASN A 482 -29.60 24.28 -16.87
N ALA A 483 -29.86 25.56 -16.62
CA ALA A 483 -29.40 26.23 -15.41
C ALA A 483 -30.06 25.69 -14.13
N LEU A 484 -31.35 25.31 -14.18
CA LEU A 484 -32.09 24.76 -13.03
C LEU A 484 -31.41 23.58 -12.33
N LYS A 485 -30.59 22.79 -13.05
CA LYS A 485 -29.85 21.65 -12.47
C LYS A 485 -28.69 22.08 -11.59
N HIS A 486 -28.16 23.28 -11.81
CA HIS A 486 -26.91 23.77 -11.24
C HIS A 486 -27.10 24.95 -10.29
N ILE A 487 -28.30 25.53 -10.16
CA ILE A 487 -28.53 26.74 -9.35
C ILE A 487 -28.19 26.60 -7.86
N PHE A 488 -28.12 25.37 -7.34
CA PHE A 488 -27.74 25.08 -5.96
C PHE A 488 -26.25 24.69 -5.82
N GLU A 489 -25.50 24.70 -6.91
CA GLU A 489 -24.05 24.49 -6.88
C GLU A 489 -23.34 25.78 -6.45
N PRO A 490 -22.33 25.69 -5.58
CA PRO A 490 -21.54 26.86 -5.18
C PRO A 490 -20.91 27.58 -6.39
N PHE A 491 -20.92 28.91 -6.35
CA PHE A 491 -20.34 29.81 -7.37
C PHE A 491 -21.04 29.81 -8.74
N TYR A 492 -22.19 29.12 -8.86
CA TYR A 492 -22.97 29.12 -10.09
C TYR A 492 -23.73 30.45 -10.27
N SER A 493 -23.64 31.06 -11.45
CA SER A 493 -24.40 32.28 -11.83
C SER A 493 -24.79 32.22 -13.31
N SER A 494 -26.02 32.64 -13.62
CA SER A 494 -26.59 32.62 -14.98
C SER A 494 -26.36 33.92 -15.77
N SER A 495 -25.73 34.95 -15.18
CA SER A 495 -25.48 36.23 -15.86
C SER A 495 -24.08 36.26 -16.52
N PRO A 496 -23.97 36.55 -17.84
CA PRO A 496 -22.70 36.58 -18.58
C PRO A 496 -21.79 37.79 -18.27
N ASP A 497 -22.33 38.87 -17.70
CA ASP A 497 -21.58 40.13 -17.51
C ASP A 497 -20.84 40.19 -16.17
N ASN A 498 -19.52 40.42 -16.25
CA ASN A 498 -18.59 40.41 -15.12
C ASN A 498 -18.73 41.60 -14.14
N GLU A 499 -19.48 42.65 -14.47
CA GLU A 499 -19.52 43.90 -13.69
C GLU A 499 -20.67 43.98 -12.67
N LYS A 500 -21.67 43.08 -12.75
CA LYS A 500 -22.82 42.99 -11.80
C LYS A 500 -22.96 41.60 -11.20
N LYS A 501 -21.85 40.95 -10.84
CA LYS A 501 -21.84 39.57 -10.32
C LYS A 501 -22.41 39.49 -8.90
N GLY A 502 -23.52 38.78 -8.73
CA GLY A 502 -23.84 38.11 -7.47
C GLY A 502 -22.79 37.03 -7.17
N THR A 503 -22.57 36.70 -5.89
CA THR A 503 -21.51 35.79 -5.44
C THR A 503 -21.66 34.34 -5.92
N GLY A 504 -22.81 33.98 -6.52
CA GLY A 504 -23.14 32.61 -6.95
C GLY A 504 -23.28 31.62 -5.78
N LEU A 505 -23.26 32.11 -4.54
CA LEU A 505 -23.24 31.27 -3.33
C LEU A 505 -24.56 31.30 -2.55
N GLY A 506 -25.42 32.30 -2.77
CA GLY A 506 -26.64 32.50 -1.99
C GLY A 506 -27.58 31.29 -1.99
N LEU A 507 -27.87 30.71 -3.16
CA LEU A 507 -28.76 29.54 -3.26
C LEU A 507 -28.15 28.25 -2.70
N ALA A 508 -26.83 28.06 -2.84
CA ALA A 508 -26.13 26.92 -2.23
C ALA A 508 -26.25 26.96 -0.70
N ILE A 509 -26.13 28.14 -0.09
CA ILE A 509 -26.30 28.34 1.35
C ILE A 509 -27.76 28.14 1.76
N VAL A 510 -28.72 28.66 0.98
CA VAL A 510 -30.15 28.42 1.23
C VAL A 510 -30.43 26.92 1.32
N LYS A 511 -29.87 26.11 0.43
CA LYS A 511 -30.02 24.65 0.47
C LYS A 511 -29.47 24.05 1.78
N ASP A 512 -28.29 24.46 2.22
CA ASP A 512 -27.69 23.97 3.46
C ASP A 512 -28.48 24.40 4.71
N LEU A 513 -28.95 25.66 4.75
CA LEU A 513 -29.74 26.19 5.87
C LEU A 513 -31.14 25.56 5.94
N VAL A 514 -31.78 25.34 4.78
CA VAL A 514 -33.06 24.62 4.69
C VAL A 514 -32.90 23.19 5.21
N LEU A 515 -31.81 22.50 4.87
CA LEU A 515 -31.51 21.16 5.42
C LEU A 515 -31.31 21.18 6.95
N LYS A 516 -30.64 22.22 7.50
CA LYS A 516 -30.49 22.38 8.95
C LYS A 516 -31.81 22.59 9.68
N LEU A 517 -32.79 23.20 9.02
CA LEU A 517 -34.17 23.34 9.52
C LEU A 517 -35.01 22.06 9.33
N ASN A 518 -34.42 20.95 8.89
CA ASN A 518 -35.12 19.73 8.49
C ASN A 518 -36.22 19.98 7.45
N ALA A 519 -36.03 21.00 6.60
CA ALA A 519 -36.98 21.42 5.58
C ALA A 519 -36.52 20.98 4.19
N LYS A 520 -37.41 21.12 3.20
CA LYS A 520 -37.15 20.85 1.79
C LYS A 520 -37.36 22.12 0.98
N ILE A 521 -36.51 22.37 -0.01
CA ILE A 521 -36.69 23.45 -0.98
C ILE A 521 -36.91 22.86 -2.38
N THR A 522 -37.88 23.39 -3.11
CA THR A 522 -38.17 23.09 -4.51
C THR A 522 -38.19 24.40 -5.31
N VAL A 523 -37.89 24.30 -6.60
CA VAL A 523 -37.92 25.43 -7.52
C VAL A 523 -38.70 25.05 -8.77
N SER A 524 -39.57 25.94 -9.22
CA SER A 524 -40.19 25.88 -10.54
C SER A 524 -39.95 27.22 -11.23
N SER A 525 -39.31 27.20 -12.39
CA SER A 525 -38.99 28.42 -13.13
C SER A 525 -39.13 28.18 -14.63
N THR A 526 -39.57 29.22 -15.34
CA THR A 526 -39.60 29.25 -16.81
C THR A 526 -38.90 30.52 -17.27
N GLU A 527 -37.98 30.36 -18.21
CA GLU A 527 -37.22 31.46 -18.79
C GLU A 527 -38.16 32.53 -19.37
N ASN A 528 -37.88 33.79 -19.04
CA ASN A 528 -38.66 34.99 -19.35
C ASN A 528 -40.08 35.05 -18.76
N VAL A 529 -40.43 34.17 -17.82
CA VAL A 529 -41.73 34.18 -17.13
C VAL A 529 -41.57 34.45 -15.63
N GLY A 530 -40.50 33.94 -15.03
CA GLY A 530 -40.18 34.12 -13.62
C GLY A 530 -39.91 32.80 -12.89
N SER A 531 -39.59 32.91 -11.61
CA SER A 531 -39.26 31.76 -10.75
C SER A 531 -40.16 31.69 -9.52
N CYS A 532 -40.34 30.47 -9.01
CA CYS A 532 -41.03 30.22 -7.75
C CYS A 532 -40.20 29.25 -6.92
N PHE A 533 -39.75 29.72 -5.76
CA PHE A 533 -39.07 28.92 -4.75
C PHE A 533 -40.06 28.57 -3.65
N GLU A 534 -40.14 27.29 -3.32
CA GLU A 534 -41.05 26.77 -2.30
C GLU A 534 -40.26 26.03 -1.22
N ILE A 535 -40.44 26.43 0.03
CA ILE A 535 -39.85 25.80 1.21
C ILE A 535 -40.94 25.06 1.97
N THR A 536 -40.76 23.76 2.18
CA THR A 536 -41.64 22.89 2.96
C THR A 536 -40.98 22.56 4.29
N ILE A 537 -41.56 23.01 5.39
CA ILE A 537 -41.07 22.81 6.76
C ILE A 537 -42.00 21.85 7.51
N PRO A 538 -41.52 20.67 7.96
CA PRO A 538 -42.33 19.74 8.74
C PRO A 538 -42.73 20.34 10.09
N ARG A 539 -44.02 20.27 10.42
CA ARG A 539 -44.56 20.65 11.73
C ARG A 539 -44.33 19.51 12.72
N HIS A 540 -43.16 19.44 13.33
CA HIS A 540 -42.96 18.51 14.44
C HIS A 540 -43.88 18.88 15.61
N LYS A 541 -44.81 17.99 15.96
CA LYS A 541 -45.48 17.99 17.28
C LYS A 541 -44.39 18.01 18.34
N SER A 542 -44.38 19.07 19.16
CA SER A 542 -43.60 19.23 20.39
C SER A 542 -42.97 17.92 20.88
N GLN A 543 -41.68 17.69 20.59
CA GLN A 543 -40.94 16.66 21.30
C GLN A 543 -40.85 17.11 22.75
N LYS A 544 -41.71 16.55 23.61
CA LYS A 544 -41.46 16.50 25.04
C LYS A 544 -40.09 15.87 25.21
N MET A 545 -39.16 16.66 25.73
CA MET A 545 -37.81 16.26 26.13
C MET A 545 -37.94 15.05 27.07
N LEU A 546 -37.70 13.85 26.55
CA LEU A 546 -37.44 12.68 27.38
C LEU A 546 -35.99 12.80 27.84
N VAL A 547 -35.81 13.37 29.03
CA VAL A 547 -34.58 13.23 29.79
C VAL A 547 -34.46 11.76 30.19
N LYS A 548 -33.42 11.08 29.70
CA LYS A 548 -32.79 9.94 30.37
C LYS A 548 -31.32 9.84 30.00
#